data_AF-A0A9P9IBH0-F1
#
_entry.id   AF-A0A9P9IBH0-F1
#
_cell.length_a   1.000
_cell.length_b   1.000
_cell.length_c   1.000
_cell.angle_alpha   90.00
_cell.angle_beta   90.00
_cell.angle_gamma   90.00
#
_symmetry.space_group_name_H-M   'P 1'
#
loop_
_entity.id
_entity.type
_entity.pdbx_description
1 polymer ?
#
loop_
_entity_poly.entity_id
_entity_poly.type
_entity_poly.pdbx_seq_one_letter_code
_entity_poly.pdbx_strand_id
1 'polypeptide(L)'
;MEVAGLGIGVAGLAGALTSVREATGMYDSYKNAGFESRPHLIQRDAAPILLRQWCESVGYGDEQLNDRHHPNLDDPKMRQVVDDLVKCIPERTQCRLGCQYSLQDQVRDEMRRKADGTFLWVALVAQELQNVRSWDVLSVLKQMPADLVPLYRRMMNHIQQLRPRDGEFCRLVILTETVAYRPLRLCELGVLSGLPGNVSDDLRSVVDMCASFLTIRDNHVYLIHQSVKDFLMSRESNAIFQHGFAAAHHTMFLKSIQIMSEMLQRNMYDLHHPGASIDDVRQPQPDPLAPARYSCIYWVDHLSDAISHKTTPIDDLYDNSTVHQFLNKKYLYWLEALSLLRGMPEGVVAMTKLQTLLGESDKSRLFDLVRDARRFILSHGWAIGNAPLQAYTRCGEPWTSGLSGIYRTCL
;
A
#
# COMPACT_ATOMS: atom_id res chain seq x y z
N MET A 1 25.90 23.59 -29.13
CA MET A 1 25.75 24.56 -28.02
C MET A 1 24.44 24.19 -27.34
N GLU A 2 24.49 23.32 -26.33
CA GLU A 2 24.52 23.72 -24.90
C GLU A 2 23.16 24.34 -24.46
N VAL A 3 22.48 24.01 -23.36
CA VAL A 3 22.59 23.07 -22.23
C VAL A 3 21.15 22.93 -21.71
N ALA A 4 20.64 21.71 -21.49
CA ALA A 4 19.47 21.46 -20.63
C ALA A 4 19.44 19.99 -20.21
N GLY A 5 20.55 19.51 -19.66
CA GLY A 5 20.71 18.15 -19.14
C GLY A 5 21.53 18.19 -17.87
N LEU A 6 21.00 18.84 -16.83
CA LEU A 6 21.62 18.90 -15.49
C LEU A 6 20.49 19.17 -14.49
N GLY A 7 20.00 18.10 -13.87
CA GLY A 7 18.91 18.19 -12.91
C GLY A 7 18.40 16.88 -12.31
N ILE A 8 19.12 15.76 -12.43
CA ILE A 8 18.83 14.53 -11.67
C ILE A 8 20.16 13.96 -11.17
N GLY A 9 20.90 14.77 -10.42
CA GLY A 9 22.29 14.49 -10.03
C GLY A 9 22.49 13.80 -8.67
N VAL A 10 21.45 13.64 -7.84
CA VAL A 10 21.62 13.04 -6.49
C VAL A 10 20.42 12.19 -6.05
N ALA A 11 19.20 12.51 -6.51
CA ALA A 11 17.99 11.74 -6.17
C ALA A 11 17.93 10.35 -6.84
N GLY A 12 18.51 10.19 -8.03
CA GLY A 12 18.58 8.90 -8.73
C GLY A 12 19.55 7.90 -8.07
N LEU A 13 20.58 8.38 -7.37
CA LEU A 13 21.57 7.55 -6.67
C LEU A 13 21.02 6.97 -5.36
N ALA A 14 20.21 7.73 -4.62
CA ALA A 14 19.46 7.22 -3.48
C ALA A 14 18.42 6.18 -3.94
N GLY A 15 17.71 6.43 -5.04
CA GLY A 15 16.78 5.48 -5.65
C GLY A 15 17.46 4.18 -6.12
N ALA A 16 18.64 4.27 -6.72
CA ALA A 16 19.43 3.10 -7.14
C ALA A 16 19.95 2.30 -5.94
N LEU A 17 20.46 2.93 -4.89
CA LEU A 17 20.89 2.25 -3.66
C LEU A 17 19.72 1.61 -2.90
N THR A 18 18.54 2.22 -2.94
CA THR A 18 17.31 1.66 -2.35
C THR A 18 16.83 0.48 -3.19
N SER A 19 16.87 0.59 -4.53
CA SER A 19 16.54 -0.50 -5.46
C SER A 19 17.51 -1.67 -5.36
N VAL A 20 18.80 -1.41 -5.15
CA VAL A 20 19.82 -2.46 -4.93
C VAL A 20 19.60 -3.12 -3.57
N ARG A 21 19.31 -2.34 -2.52
CA ARG A 21 19.02 -2.89 -1.18
C ARG A 21 17.72 -3.70 -1.17
N GLU A 22 16.71 -3.25 -1.89
CA GLU A 22 15.45 -3.95 -2.15
C GLU A 22 15.65 -5.18 -3.03
N ALA A 23 16.55 -5.15 -4.01
CA ALA A 23 16.92 -6.29 -4.83
C ALA A 23 17.69 -7.35 -4.03
N THR A 24 18.63 -6.95 -3.17
CA THR A 24 19.29 -7.86 -2.21
C THR A 24 18.31 -8.39 -1.17
N GLY A 25 17.40 -7.57 -0.65
CA GLY A 25 16.37 -8.00 0.30
C GLY A 25 15.36 -8.95 -0.34
N MET A 26 14.97 -8.71 -1.59
CA MET A 26 14.20 -9.65 -2.39
C MET A 26 14.98 -10.94 -2.60
N TYR A 27 16.24 -10.87 -3.02
CA TYR A 27 17.09 -12.04 -3.26
C TYR A 27 17.29 -12.89 -1.98
N ASP A 28 17.56 -12.27 -0.84
CA ASP A 28 17.69 -12.96 0.46
C ASP A 28 16.35 -13.55 0.94
N SER A 29 15.24 -12.86 0.67
CA SER A 29 13.88 -13.38 0.91
C SER A 29 13.59 -14.61 0.03
N TYR A 30 13.99 -14.57 -1.25
CA TYR A 30 13.88 -15.71 -2.18
C TYR A 30 14.82 -16.87 -1.83
N LYS A 31 15.99 -16.60 -1.25
CA LYS A 31 16.96 -17.61 -0.83
C LYS A 31 16.50 -18.38 0.42
N ASN A 32 15.76 -17.72 1.31
CA ASN A 32 15.33 -18.29 2.59
C ASN A 32 13.91 -18.87 2.58
N ALA A 33 13.13 -18.65 1.51
CA ALA A 33 11.81 -19.26 1.34
C ALA A 33 11.94 -20.78 1.14
N GLY A 34 11.45 -21.54 2.12
CA GLY A 34 11.46 -23.01 2.13
C GLY A 34 10.80 -23.61 0.89
N PHE A 35 11.43 -24.68 0.38
CA PHE A 35 11.07 -25.40 -0.83
C PHE A 35 9.65 -25.97 -0.78
N GLU A 36 8.80 -25.55 -1.72
CA GLU A 36 7.86 -26.42 -2.46
C GLU A 36 7.13 -25.63 -3.56
N SER A 37 7.70 -25.64 -4.78
CA SER A 37 6.97 -25.60 -6.07
C SER A 37 7.92 -25.31 -7.26
N ARG A 38 7.63 -25.90 -8.43
CA ARG A 38 8.35 -25.67 -9.72
C ARG A 38 8.51 -24.20 -10.17
N PRO A 39 7.66 -23.21 -9.81
CA PRO A 39 7.79 -21.81 -10.24
C PRO A 39 9.04 -21.10 -9.71
N HIS A 40 9.53 -21.44 -8.51
CA HIS A 40 10.70 -20.77 -7.92
C HIS A 40 12.03 -21.23 -8.52
N LEU A 41 12.08 -22.42 -9.14
CA LEU A 41 13.27 -22.92 -9.84
C LEU A 41 13.59 -22.07 -11.09
N ILE A 42 12.57 -21.62 -11.82
CA ILE A 42 12.75 -20.82 -13.04
C ILE A 42 13.19 -19.38 -12.68
N GLN A 43 12.63 -18.79 -11.61
CA GLN A 43 13.04 -17.47 -11.11
C GLN A 43 14.46 -17.47 -10.51
N ARG A 44 14.84 -18.53 -9.79
CA ARG A 44 16.18 -18.69 -9.23
C ARG A 44 17.26 -18.78 -10.32
N ASP A 45 16.92 -19.39 -11.46
CA ASP A 45 17.87 -19.57 -12.57
C ASP A 45 17.85 -18.38 -13.55
N ALA A 46 16.76 -17.59 -13.61
CA ALA A 46 16.64 -16.42 -14.50
C ALA A 46 17.29 -15.14 -13.95
N ALA A 47 17.22 -14.89 -12.63
CA ALA A 47 17.77 -13.68 -12.02
C ALA A 47 19.30 -13.51 -12.23
N PRO A 48 20.14 -14.55 -12.11
CA PRO A 48 21.57 -14.43 -12.38
C PRO A 48 21.88 -14.14 -13.86
N ILE A 49 21.06 -14.67 -14.78
CA ILE A 49 21.19 -14.42 -16.23
C ILE A 49 20.82 -12.98 -16.57
N LEU A 50 19.73 -12.47 -16.00
CA LEU A 50 19.28 -11.09 -16.21
C LEU A 50 20.26 -10.07 -15.61
N LEU A 51 20.83 -10.38 -14.44
CA LEU A 51 21.84 -9.53 -13.81
C LEU A 51 23.14 -9.49 -14.64
N ARG A 52 23.58 -10.63 -15.19
CA ARG A 52 24.74 -10.68 -16.10
C ARG A 52 24.48 -9.89 -17.39
N GLN A 53 23.28 -10.00 -17.95
CA GLN A 53 22.88 -9.24 -19.14
C GLN A 53 22.75 -7.73 -18.88
N TRP A 54 22.35 -7.33 -17.68
CA TRP A 54 22.35 -5.93 -17.26
C TRP A 54 23.78 -5.39 -17.13
N CYS A 55 24.68 -6.15 -16.49
CA CYS A 55 26.10 -5.80 -16.38
C CYS A 55 26.71 -5.55 -17.77
N GLU A 56 26.53 -6.49 -18.71
CA GLU A 56 26.99 -6.33 -20.10
C GLU A 56 26.43 -5.06 -20.76
N SER A 57 25.17 -4.72 -20.48
CA SER A 57 24.50 -3.55 -21.07
C SER A 57 24.99 -2.20 -20.54
N VAL A 58 25.46 -2.17 -19.29
CA VAL A 58 26.12 -0.98 -18.70
C VAL A 58 27.62 -0.94 -18.98
N GLY A 59 28.10 -1.89 -19.80
CA GLY A 59 29.49 -2.03 -20.22
C GLY A 59 30.42 -2.60 -19.15
N TYR A 60 29.88 -3.41 -18.25
CA TYR A 60 30.60 -4.12 -17.21
C TYR A 60 30.54 -5.64 -17.48
N GLY A 61 31.67 -6.28 -17.79
CA GLY A 61 31.73 -7.71 -18.15
C GLY A 61 33.08 -8.32 -17.79
N ASP A 62 33.09 -9.60 -17.42
CA ASP A 62 34.30 -10.32 -16.94
C ASP A 62 35.06 -9.56 -15.83
N GLU A 63 34.31 -8.97 -14.89
CA GLU A 63 34.83 -8.14 -13.77
C GLU A 63 35.62 -6.89 -14.22
N GLN A 64 35.41 -6.43 -15.46
CA GLN A 64 36.09 -5.26 -16.01
C GLN A 64 35.11 -4.33 -16.75
N LEU A 65 35.48 -3.04 -16.81
CA LEU A 65 34.77 -2.07 -17.63
C LEU A 65 35.26 -2.13 -19.07
N ASN A 66 34.33 -2.09 -20.02
CA ASN A 66 34.65 -1.97 -21.43
C ASN A 66 34.77 -0.50 -21.85
N ASP A 67 35.29 -0.25 -23.06
CA ASP A 67 35.51 1.11 -23.59
C ASP A 67 34.21 1.93 -23.81
N ARG A 68 33.03 1.31 -23.63
CA ARG A 68 31.71 1.93 -23.79
C ARG A 68 30.87 1.83 -22.51
N HIS A 69 31.52 1.76 -21.36
CA HIS A 69 30.85 1.63 -20.07
C HIS A 69 30.09 2.91 -19.69
N HIS A 70 29.06 2.72 -18.86
CA HIS A 70 28.23 3.82 -18.41
C HIS A 70 29.04 4.76 -17.49
N PRO A 71 29.01 6.10 -17.68
CA PRO A 71 29.86 7.06 -16.94
C PRO A 71 29.74 6.98 -15.41
N ASN A 72 28.59 6.56 -14.90
CA ASN A 72 28.38 6.37 -13.45
C ASN A 72 29.24 5.23 -12.85
N LEU A 73 29.85 4.37 -13.67
CA LEU A 73 30.78 3.33 -13.23
C LEU A 73 32.22 3.83 -13.09
N ASP A 74 32.49 5.09 -13.45
CA ASP A 74 33.72 5.80 -13.10
C ASP A 74 33.81 6.12 -11.60
N ASP A 75 32.66 6.18 -10.91
CA ASP A 75 32.61 6.29 -9.45
C ASP A 75 33.07 4.96 -8.80
N PRO A 76 34.17 4.96 -8.02
CA PRO A 76 34.67 3.76 -7.36
C PRO A 76 33.65 3.07 -6.44
N LYS A 77 32.72 3.83 -5.84
CA LYS A 77 31.69 3.26 -4.96
C LYS A 77 30.62 2.51 -5.75
N MET A 78 30.18 3.06 -6.88
CA MET A 78 29.21 2.40 -7.76
C MET A 78 29.81 1.16 -8.41
N ARG A 79 31.10 1.23 -8.79
CA ARG A 79 31.84 0.08 -9.30
C ARG A 79 31.89 -1.05 -8.28
N GLN A 80 32.25 -0.75 -7.02
CA GLN A 80 32.30 -1.75 -5.95
C GLN A 80 30.94 -2.44 -5.73
N VAL A 81 29.83 -1.71 -5.81
CA VAL A 81 28.48 -2.28 -5.68
C VAL A 81 28.16 -3.24 -6.82
N VAL A 82 28.56 -2.91 -8.04
CA VAL A 82 28.40 -3.80 -9.21
C VAL A 82 29.30 -5.04 -9.08
N ASP A 83 30.54 -4.86 -8.63
CA ASP A 83 31.47 -5.98 -8.36
C ASP A 83 30.87 -6.96 -7.34
N ASP A 84 30.29 -6.45 -6.25
CA ASP A 84 29.68 -7.27 -5.20
C ASP A 84 28.42 -8.00 -5.68
N LEU A 85 27.63 -7.38 -6.56
CA LEU A 85 26.47 -7.99 -7.22
C LEU A 85 26.88 -9.12 -8.18
N VAL A 86 27.97 -8.93 -8.93
CA VAL A 86 28.48 -9.92 -9.89
C VAL A 86 29.06 -11.14 -9.18
N LYS A 87 29.75 -10.95 -8.05
CA LYS A 87 30.27 -12.04 -7.20
C LYS A 87 29.18 -12.97 -6.63
N CYS A 88 27.94 -12.50 -6.56
CA CYS A 88 26.80 -13.29 -6.10
C CYS A 88 26.22 -14.23 -7.19
N ILE A 89 26.72 -14.17 -8.44
CA ILE A 89 26.28 -15.01 -9.54
C ILE A 89 26.97 -16.40 -9.47
N PRO A 90 26.24 -17.51 -9.31
CA PRO A 90 26.86 -18.85 -9.30
C PRO A 90 27.45 -19.19 -10.69
N GLU A 91 28.65 -19.78 -10.73
CA GLU A 91 29.44 -20.04 -11.97
C GLU A 91 28.82 -21.05 -12.98
N ARG A 92 27.60 -21.53 -12.80
CA ARG A 92 27.03 -22.58 -13.67
C ARG A 92 26.07 -22.03 -14.71
N THR A 93 26.59 -21.76 -15.91
CA THR A 93 26.05 -22.23 -17.21
C THR A 93 26.86 -21.65 -18.36
N GLN A 94 27.86 -22.40 -18.83
CA GLN A 94 28.43 -22.22 -20.17
C GLN A 94 27.63 -23.11 -21.13
N CYS A 95 26.73 -22.53 -21.91
CA CYS A 95 26.21 -23.20 -23.11
C CYS A 95 27.15 -22.90 -24.28
N ARG A 96 28.08 -23.83 -24.51
CA ARG A 96 28.67 -24.06 -25.83
C ARG A 96 27.56 -24.48 -26.78
N LEU A 97 27.44 -23.83 -27.93
CA LEU A 97 27.14 -24.38 -29.27
C LEU A 97 26.69 -23.24 -30.18
N GLY A 98 27.41 -23.03 -31.29
CA GLY A 98 26.84 -22.27 -32.41
C GLY A 98 25.74 -23.09 -33.06
N CYS A 99 24.54 -22.50 -33.25
CA CYS A 99 23.51 -22.90 -34.23
C CYS A 99 22.25 -22.03 -34.06
N GLN A 100 21.77 -21.44 -35.18
CA GLN A 100 20.45 -20.81 -35.41
C GLN A 100 20.01 -19.64 -34.50
N TYR A 101 19.49 -18.57 -35.12
CA TYR A 101 18.87 -17.43 -34.43
C TYR A 101 17.62 -17.92 -33.68
N SER A 102 17.82 -18.32 -32.44
CA SER A 102 16.87 -19.09 -31.66
C SER A 102 15.70 -18.21 -31.23
N LEU A 103 14.57 -18.82 -30.86
CA LEU A 103 13.44 -18.10 -30.26
C LEU A 103 13.89 -17.31 -29.01
N GLN A 104 14.87 -17.84 -28.27
CA GLN A 104 15.46 -17.16 -27.11
C GLN A 104 16.21 -15.90 -27.53
N ASP A 105 16.97 -15.94 -28.63
CA ASP A 105 17.67 -14.77 -29.16
C ASP A 105 16.69 -13.69 -29.61
N GLN A 106 15.60 -14.08 -30.29
CA GLN A 106 14.55 -13.16 -30.75
C GLN A 106 13.79 -12.49 -29.59
N VAL A 107 13.46 -13.27 -28.56
CA VAL A 107 12.81 -12.75 -27.35
C VAL A 107 13.73 -11.80 -26.60
N ARG A 108 15.01 -12.18 -26.44
CA ARG A 108 16.02 -11.35 -25.77
C ARG A 108 16.21 -10.01 -26.48
N ASP A 109 16.37 -10.02 -27.80
CA ASP A 109 16.64 -8.81 -28.57
C ASP A 109 15.43 -7.86 -28.55
N GLU A 110 14.22 -8.39 -28.64
CA GLU A 110 12.99 -7.58 -28.57
C GLU A 110 12.74 -7.03 -27.16
N MET A 111 13.01 -7.79 -26.11
CA MET A 111 12.96 -7.29 -24.72
C MET A 111 13.97 -6.17 -24.50
N ARG A 112 15.23 -6.34 -24.94
CA ARG A 112 16.28 -5.32 -24.83
C ARG A 112 15.87 -4.02 -25.54
N ARG A 113 15.34 -4.14 -26.76
CA ARG A 113 14.94 -3.00 -27.58
C ARG A 113 13.79 -2.19 -26.97
N LYS A 114 12.83 -2.86 -26.31
CA LYS A 114 11.64 -2.20 -25.76
C LYS A 114 11.77 -1.75 -24.31
N ALA A 115 12.60 -2.42 -23.52
CA ALA A 115 12.78 -2.08 -22.12
C ALA A 115 13.39 -0.69 -21.92
N ASP A 116 14.20 -0.21 -22.88
CA ASP A 116 14.89 1.09 -22.83
C ASP A 116 15.57 1.36 -21.46
N GLY A 117 16.24 0.33 -20.92
CA GLY A 117 16.89 0.40 -19.60
C GLY A 117 15.96 0.30 -18.38
N THR A 118 14.64 0.16 -18.57
CA THR A 118 13.65 0.09 -17.49
C THR A 118 13.49 -1.34 -16.96
N PHE A 119 14.15 -1.66 -15.84
CA PHE A 119 14.04 -2.98 -15.21
C PHE A 119 12.60 -3.36 -14.83
N LEU A 120 11.79 -2.39 -14.37
CA LEU A 120 10.38 -2.59 -14.06
C LEU A 120 9.59 -3.10 -15.27
N TRP A 121 9.86 -2.58 -16.47
CA TRP A 121 9.23 -3.02 -17.70
C TRP A 121 9.55 -4.49 -17.97
N VAL A 122 10.81 -4.89 -17.79
CA VAL A 122 11.25 -6.29 -17.98
C VAL A 122 10.54 -7.21 -17.01
N ALA A 123 10.49 -6.85 -15.71
CA ALA A 123 9.82 -7.64 -14.69
C ALA A 123 8.32 -7.84 -15.00
N LEU A 124 7.65 -6.75 -15.38
CA LEU A 124 6.25 -6.73 -15.74
C LEU A 124 5.93 -7.56 -17.00
N VAL A 125 6.72 -7.40 -18.06
CA VAL A 125 6.53 -8.17 -19.29
C VAL A 125 6.87 -9.63 -19.08
N ALA A 126 7.91 -9.95 -18.31
CA ALA A 126 8.23 -11.34 -17.94
C ALA A 126 7.05 -11.99 -17.21
N GLN A 127 6.40 -11.26 -16.30
CA GLN A 127 5.21 -11.73 -15.59
C GLN A 127 4.03 -11.98 -16.53
N GLU A 128 3.74 -11.06 -17.45
CA GLU A 128 2.69 -11.24 -18.47
C GLU A 128 2.92 -12.46 -19.37
N LEU A 129 4.20 -12.78 -19.64
CA LEU A 129 4.56 -13.91 -20.48
C LEU A 129 4.54 -15.27 -19.74
N GLN A 130 4.40 -15.30 -18.41
CA GLN A 130 4.44 -16.55 -17.62
C GLN A 130 3.38 -17.56 -18.06
N ASN A 131 2.20 -17.07 -18.46
CA ASN A 131 1.06 -17.92 -18.84
C ASN A 131 0.87 -18.00 -20.37
N VAL A 132 1.79 -17.42 -21.15
CA VAL A 132 1.72 -17.43 -22.61
C VAL A 132 2.36 -18.71 -23.13
N ARG A 133 1.70 -19.37 -24.08
CA ARG A 133 2.23 -20.59 -24.71
C ARG A 133 3.49 -20.24 -25.50
N SER A 134 4.48 -21.13 -25.50
CA SER A 134 5.81 -20.87 -26.08
C SER A 134 5.78 -20.36 -27.53
N TRP A 135 4.82 -20.80 -28.34
CA TRP A 135 4.66 -20.37 -29.74
C TRP A 135 4.03 -18.97 -29.90
N ASP A 136 3.36 -18.45 -28.87
CA ASP A 136 2.74 -17.12 -28.85
C ASP A 136 3.61 -16.06 -28.15
N VAL A 137 4.69 -16.48 -27.46
CA VAL A 137 5.55 -15.57 -26.67
C VAL A 137 6.07 -14.39 -27.51
N LEU A 138 6.62 -14.67 -28.69
CA LEU A 138 7.20 -13.63 -29.53
C LEU A 138 6.14 -12.70 -30.14
N SER A 139 4.95 -13.22 -30.47
CA SER A 139 3.86 -12.42 -31.02
C SER A 139 3.28 -11.49 -29.95
N VAL A 140 3.09 -11.99 -28.72
CA VAL A 140 2.66 -11.20 -27.57
C VAL A 140 3.70 -10.14 -27.21
N LEU A 141 4.99 -10.51 -27.13
CA LEU A 141 6.08 -9.58 -26.83
C LEU A 141 6.19 -8.45 -27.86
N LYS A 142 6.01 -8.75 -29.15
CA LYS A 142 5.98 -7.74 -30.22
C LYS A 142 4.81 -6.76 -30.09
N GLN A 143 3.71 -7.17 -29.47
CA GLN A 143 2.56 -6.29 -29.19
C GLN A 143 2.70 -5.48 -27.89
N MET A 144 3.67 -5.80 -27.03
CA MET A 144 3.88 -5.05 -25.78
C MET A 144 4.34 -3.62 -26.08
N PRO A 145 3.75 -2.60 -25.47
CA PRO A 145 4.25 -1.23 -25.61
C PRO A 145 5.61 -1.07 -24.91
N ALA A 146 6.45 -0.16 -25.39
CA ALA A 146 7.74 0.14 -24.75
C ALA A 146 7.57 1.00 -23.49
N ASP A 147 6.62 1.94 -23.50
CA ASP A 147 6.37 2.83 -22.37
C ASP A 147 5.52 2.16 -21.27
N LEU A 148 5.76 2.56 -20.01
CA LEU A 148 5.06 2.02 -18.85
C LEU A 148 3.56 2.37 -18.82
N VAL A 149 3.17 3.58 -19.20
CA VAL A 149 1.75 4.01 -19.13
C VAL A 149 0.86 3.17 -20.06
N PRO A 150 1.18 2.98 -21.35
CA PRO A 150 0.45 2.05 -22.21
C PRO A 150 0.54 0.60 -21.73
N LEU A 151 1.64 0.18 -21.10
CA LEU A 151 1.79 -1.16 -20.52
C LEU A 151 0.80 -1.37 -19.37
N TYR A 152 0.70 -0.42 -18.44
CA TYR A 152 -0.29 -0.44 -17.36
C TYR A 152 -1.72 -0.43 -17.90
N ARG A 153 -1.99 0.34 -18.95
CA ARG A 153 -3.30 0.34 -19.63
C ARG A 153 -3.65 -1.04 -20.18
N ARG A 154 -2.68 -1.73 -20.79
CA ARG A 154 -2.87 -3.11 -21.27
C ARG A 154 -3.16 -4.07 -20.12
N MET A 155 -2.39 -4.03 -19.03
CA MET A 155 -2.61 -4.88 -17.86
C MET A 155 -3.98 -4.64 -17.22
N MET A 156 -4.41 -3.38 -17.16
CA MET A 156 -5.74 -3.04 -16.67
C MET A 156 -6.85 -3.59 -17.59
N ASN A 157 -6.66 -3.54 -18.91
CA ASN A 157 -7.60 -4.14 -19.85
C ASN A 157 -7.69 -5.67 -19.68
N HIS A 158 -6.60 -6.36 -19.31
CA HIS A 158 -6.66 -7.78 -18.96
C HIS A 158 -7.54 -8.02 -17.73
N ILE A 159 -7.42 -7.20 -16.69
CA ILE A 159 -8.30 -7.27 -15.51
C ILE A 159 -9.78 -7.06 -15.90
N GLN A 160 -10.06 -6.14 -16.82
CA GLN A 160 -11.42 -5.89 -17.34
C GLN A 160 -11.98 -7.06 -18.17
N GLN A 161 -11.12 -7.91 -18.73
CA GLN A 161 -11.51 -9.09 -19.51
C GLN A 161 -11.69 -10.35 -18.65
N LEU A 162 -11.36 -10.29 -17.35
CA LEU A 162 -11.69 -11.36 -16.42
C LEU A 162 -13.22 -11.54 -16.32
N ARG A 163 -13.66 -12.62 -15.66
CA ARG A 163 -15.08 -12.78 -15.34
C ARG A 163 -15.56 -11.52 -14.62
N PRO A 164 -16.77 -11.00 -14.89
CA PRO A 164 -17.20 -9.70 -14.38
C PRO A 164 -17.00 -9.51 -12.87
N ARG A 165 -17.27 -10.55 -12.07
CA ARG A 165 -17.04 -10.55 -10.62
C ARG A 165 -15.56 -10.47 -10.22
N ASP A 166 -14.70 -11.25 -10.87
CA ASP A 166 -13.26 -11.24 -10.56
C ASP A 166 -12.65 -9.88 -10.91
N GLY A 167 -13.02 -9.32 -12.08
CA GLY A 167 -12.59 -7.98 -12.49
C GLY A 167 -13.07 -6.90 -11.51
N GLU A 168 -14.29 -7.00 -10.99
CA GLU A 168 -14.80 -6.11 -9.93
C GLU A 168 -13.98 -6.23 -8.64
N PHE A 169 -13.70 -7.44 -8.17
CA PHE A 169 -12.90 -7.67 -6.96
C PHE A 169 -11.48 -7.12 -7.10
N CYS A 170 -10.83 -7.37 -8.24
CA CYS A 170 -9.51 -6.82 -8.54
C CYS A 170 -9.52 -5.29 -8.51
N ARG A 171 -10.55 -4.66 -9.10
CA ARG A 171 -10.71 -3.20 -9.07
C ARG A 171 -10.88 -2.68 -7.66
N LEU A 172 -11.67 -3.34 -6.82
CA LEU A 172 -11.88 -2.94 -5.43
C LEU A 172 -10.56 -2.97 -4.64
N VAL A 173 -9.78 -4.05 -4.72
CA VAL A 173 -8.52 -4.15 -3.97
C VAL A 173 -7.45 -3.16 -4.48
N ILE A 174 -7.32 -2.98 -5.80
CA ILE A 174 -6.40 -2.00 -6.39
C ILE A 174 -6.80 -0.59 -5.97
N LEU A 175 -8.10 -0.28 -6.02
CA LEU A 175 -8.65 1.02 -5.64
C LEU A 175 -8.33 1.33 -4.17
N THR A 176 -8.65 0.40 -3.28
CA THR A 176 -8.45 0.53 -1.84
C THR A 176 -6.98 0.72 -1.49
N GLU A 177 -6.08 -0.08 -2.06
CA GLU A 177 -4.63 0.06 -1.82
C GLU A 177 -4.09 1.38 -2.40
N THR A 178 -4.62 1.85 -3.53
CA THR A 178 -4.17 3.10 -4.17
C THR A 178 -4.43 4.33 -3.29
N VAL A 179 -5.61 4.39 -2.66
CA VAL A 179 -6.03 5.54 -1.83
C VAL A 179 -5.62 5.39 -0.37
N ALA A 180 -5.05 4.26 0.02
CA ALA A 180 -4.55 4.05 1.37
C ALA A 180 -3.34 4.95 1.68
N TYR A 181 -3.26 5.46 2.92
CA TYR A 181 -2.13 6.30 3.35
C TYR A 181 -0.88 5.49 3.71
N ARG A 182 -1.03 4.17 3.86
CA ARG A 182 0.06 3.21 4.03
C ARG A 182 -0.33 1.86 3.43
N PRO A 183 0.65 0.99 3.13
CA PRO A 183 0.40 -0.42 2.78
C PRO A 183 -0.56 -1.09 3.76
N LEU A 184 -1.60 -1.72 3.23
CA LEU A 184 -2.62 -2.39 4.04
C LEU A 184 -2.21 -3.81 4.39
N ARG A 185 -2.52 -4.26 5.61
CA ARG A 185 -2.47 -5.70 5.92
C ARG A 185 -3.59 -6.41 5.18
N LEU A 186 -3.42 -7.69 4.88
CA LEU A 186 -4.49 -8.48 4.26
C LEU A 186 -5.81 -8.41 5.05
N CYS A 187 -5.77 -8.49 6.37
CA CYS A 187 -6.97 -8.36 7.20
C CYS A 187 -7.65 -6.99 7.08
N GLU A 188 -6.89 -5.91 6.89
CA GLU A 188 -7.40 -4.55 6.71
C GLU A 188 -7.96 -4.36 5.31
N LEU A 189 -7.24 -4.83 4.29
CA LEU A 189 -7.68 -4.78 2.90
C LEU A 189 -9.00 -5.54 2.70
N GLY A 190 -9.15 -6.72 3.31
CA GLY A 190 -10.38 -7.52 3.22
C GLY A 190 -11.62 -6.76 3.69
N VAL A 191 -11.54 -6.07 4.84
CA VAL A 191 -12.68 -5.32 5.39
C VAL A 191 -12.88 -3.95 4.71
N LEU A 192 -11.82 -3.30 4.24
CA LEU A 192 -11.88 -1.96 3.63
C LEU A 192 -12.26 -1.98 2.15
N SER A 193 -11.92 -3.04 1.42
CA SER A 193 -12.21 -3.19 -0.01
C SER A 193 -13.69 -3.41 -0.33
N GLY A 194 -14.50 -3.72 0.68
CA GLY A 194 -15.93 -3.99 0.47
C GLY A 194 -16.21 -5.32 -0.25
N LEU A 195 -15.23 -6.22 -0.29
CA LEU A 195 -15.41 -7.57 -0.81
C LEU A 195 -16.48 -8.33 0.00
N PRO A 196 -17.25 -9.25 -0.65
CA PRO A 196 -18.11 -10.18 0.08
C PRO A 196 -17.32 -11.01 1.08
N GLY A 197 -17.90 -11.33 2.24
CA GLY A 197 -17.21 -12.03 3.33
C GLY A 197 -16.52 -13.32 2.89
N ASN A 198 -17.20 -14.15 2.08
CA ASN A 198 -16.65 -15.41 1.56
C ASN A 198 -15.48 -15.23 0.57
N VAL A 199 -15.31 -14.04 0.00
CA VAL A 199 -14.19 -13.70 -0.91
C VAL A 199 -13.03 -13.12 -0.10
N SER A 200 -13.32 -12.37 0.97
CA SER A 200 -12.32 -11.86 1.90
C SER A 200 -11.48 -12.99 2.53
N ASP A 201 -12.09 -14.18 2.73
CA ASP A 201 -11.39 -15.37 3.22
C ASP A 201 -10.30 -15.88 2.25
N ASP A 202 -10.44 -15.61 0.95
CA ASP A 202 -9.48 -15.96 -0.11
C ASP A 202 -8.87 -14.71 -0.76
N LEU A 203 -8.63 -13.67 0.05
CA LEU A 203 -8.11 -12.39 -0.42
C LEU A 203 -6.77 -12.51 -1.15
N ARG A 204 -5.93 -13.48 -0.78
CA ARG A 204 -4.64 -13.72 -1.43
C ARG A 204 -4.83 -14.05 -2.91
N SER A 205 -5.81 -14.90 -3.25
CA SER A 205 -6.12 -15.22 -4.64
C SER A 205 -6.58 -14.00 -5.44
N VAL A 206 -7.32 -13.07 -4.81
CA VAL A 206 -7.72 -11.80 -5.45
C VAL A 206 -6.50 -10.90 -5.69
N VAL A 207 -5.59 -10.79 -4.71
CA VAL A 207 -4.36 -10.01 -4.87
C VAL A 207 -3.43 -10.63 -5.92
N ASP A 208 -3.37 -11.97 -6.00
CA ASP A 208 -2.58 -12.68 -7.00
C ASP A 208 -3.11 -12.45 -8.43
N MET A 209 -4.44 -12.35 -8.62
CA MET A 209 -5.01 -11.90 -9.89
C MET A 209 -4.62 -10.46 -10.26
N CYS A 210 -4.27 -9.66 -9.26
CA CYS A 210 -3.79 -8.27 -9.41
C CYS A 210 -2.27 -8.16 -9.39
N ALA A 211 -1.52 -9.26 -9.55
CA ALA A 211 -0.07 -9.26 -9.35
C ALA A 211 0.70 -8.28 -10.25
N SER A 212 0.09 -7.79 -11.34
CA SER A 212 0.65 -6.75 -12.22
C SER A 212 0.63 -5.36 -11.59
N PHE A 213 -0.09 -5.17 -10.48
CA PHE A 213 -0.21 -3.91 -9.74
C PHE A 213 0.13 -4.08 -8.25
N LEU A 214 -0.14 -5.25 -7.68
CA LEU A 214 -0.04 -5.52 -6.25
C LEU A 214 0.98 -6.63 -5.96
N THR A 215 1.60 -6.55 -4.78
CA THR A 215 2.46 -7.62 -4.25
C THR A 215 2.26 -7.75 -2.74
N ILE A 216 2.47 -8.96 -2.21
CA ILE A 216 2.36 -9.24 -0.78
C ILE A 216 3.76 -9.42 -0.18
N ARG A 217 4.08 -8.67 0.87
CA ARG A 217 5.30 -8.82 1.67
C ARG A 217 4.95 -8.74 3.15
N ASP A 218 5.39 -9.72 3.96
CA ASP A 218 5.13 -9.76 5.41
C ASP A 218 3.66 -9.49 5.79
N ASN A 219 2.72 -10.11 5.06
CA ASN A 219 1.27 -9.96 5.22
C ASN A 219 0.71 -8.54 4.93
N HIS A 220 1.51 -7.66 4.33
CA HIS A 220 1.10 -6.36 3.82
C HIS A 220 1.05 -6.39 2.29
N VAL A 221 0.07 -5.68 1.74
CA VAL A 221 -0.14 -5.50 0.31
C VAL A 221 0.51 -4.17 -0.08
N TYR A 222 1.25 -4.17 -1.17
CA TYR A 222 1.93 -3.00 -1.70
C TYR A 222 1.58 -2.84 -3.17
N LEU A 223 1.51 -1.60 -3.64
CA LEU A 223 1.70 -1.33 -5.07
C LEU A 223 3.12 -1.74 -5.46
N ILE A 224 3.28 -2.41 -6.60
CA ILE A 224 4.57 -2.92 -7.05
C ILE A 224 5.60 -1.80 -7.30
N HIS A 225 5.17 -0.57 -7.57
CA HIS A 225 6.04 0.58 -7.80
C HIS A 225 5.28 1.92 -7.71
N GLN A 226 5.98 3.02 -7.40
CA GLN A 226 5.37 4.36 -7.31
C GLN A 226 4.75 4.82 -8.65
N SER A 227 5.36 4.48 -9.79
CA SER A 227 4.80 4.84 -11.11
C SER A 227 3.46 4.16 -11.43
N VAL A 228 3.14 3.05 -10.76
CA VAL A 228 1.78 2.46 -10.79
C VAL A 228 0.81 3.39 -10.07
N LYS A 229 1.17 3.88 -8.88
CA LYS A 229 0.34 4.83 -8.14
C LYS A 229 0.09 6.08 -8.97
N ASP A 230 1.11 6.62 -9.61
CA ASP A 230 1.00 7.81 -10.47
C ASP A 230 0.08 7.56 -11.68
N PHE A 231 0.20 6.38 -12.30
CA PHE A 231 -0.71 5.96 -13.38
C PHE A 231 -2.15 5.84 -12.89
N LEU A 232 -2.38 5.14 -11.77
CA LEU A 232 -3.70 4.96 -11.18
C LEU A 232 -4.29 6.29 -10.69
N MET A 233 -3.46 7.25 -10.31
CA MET A 233 -3.87 8.60 -9.91
C MET A 233 -4.07 9.58 -11.09
N SER A 234 -3.70 9.19 -12.32
CA SER A 234 -3.81 10.05 -13.50
C SER A 234 -5.24 10.14 -14.06
N ARG A 235 -5.55 11.18 -14.84
CA ARG A 235 -6.85 11.32 -15.51
C ARG A 235 -7.16 10.18 -16.49
N GLU A 236 -6.14 9.44 -16.92
CA GLU A 236 -6.25 8.32 -17.85
C GLU A 236 -6.83 7.05 -17.19
N SER A 237 -6.83 6.98 -15.85
CA SER A 237 -7.36 5.86 -15.07
C SER A 237 -8.85 5.97 -14.74
N ASN A 238 -9.57 6.98 -15.28
CA ASN A 238 -11.01 7.18 -15.06
C ASN A 238 -11.86 5.93 -15.36
N ALA A 239 -11.35 4.99 -16.16
CA ALA A 239 -11.99 3.68 -16.38
C ALA A 239 -12.05 2.81 -15.10
N ILE A 240 -11.10 2.97 -14.19
CA ILE A 240 -10.98 2.27 -12.89
C ILE A 240 -11.70 3.06 -11.80
N PHE A 241 -11.45 4.37 -11.74
CA PHE A 241 -12.05 5.32 -10.80
C PHE A 241 -13.31 5.95 -11.42
N GLN A 242 -14.31 5.14 -11.74
CA GLN A 242 -15.56 5.61 -12.37
C GLN A 242 -16.20 6.80 -11.65
N HIS A 243 -16.01 6.88 -10.33
CA HIS A 243 -16.55 7.93 -9.47
C HIS A 243 -15.47 8.89 -8.91
N GLY A 244 -14.21 8.75 -9.35
CA GLY A 244 -13.08 9.58 -8.93
C GLY A 244 -12.50 9.26 -7.55
N PHE A 245 -11.36 9.89 -7.21
CA PHE A 245 -10.65 9.69 -5.93
C PHE A 245 -11.46 10.13 -4.72
N ALA A 246 -12.23 11.22 -4.84
CA ALA A 246 -13.10 11.70 -3.77
C ALA A 246 -14.10 10.62 -3.32
N ALA A 247 -14.69 9.89 -4.27
CA ALA A 247 -15.62 8.80 -3.97
C ALA A 247 -14.91 7.58 -3.36
N ALA A 248 -13.67 7.30 -3.77
CA ALA A 248 -12.87 6.22 -3.19
C ALA A 248 -12.51 6.52 -1.73
N HIS A 249 -12.04 7.74 -1.43
CA HIS A 249 -11.83 8.19 -0.06
C HIS A 249 -13.12 8.19 0.75
N HIS A 250 -14.24 8.62 0.17
CA HIS A 250 -15.54 8.55 0.83
C HIS A 250 -15.94 7.11 1.19
N THR A 251 -15.70 6.16 0.27
CA THR A 251 -15.94 4.74 0.50
C THR A 251 -15.06 4.21 1.65
N MET A 252 -13.77 4.55 1.67
CA MET A 252 -12.84 4.18 2.74
C MET A 252 -13.26 4.74 4.10
N PHE A 253 -13.76 5.98 4.14
CA PHE A 253 -14.34 6.59 5.33
C PHE A 253 -15.57 5.80 5.82
N LEU A 254 -16.55 5.55 4.95
CA LEU A 254 -17.77 4.83 5.31
C LEU A 254 -17.46 3.42 5.82
N LYS A 255 -16.57 2.69 5.13
CA LYS A 255 -16.11 1.37 5.58
C LYS A 255 -15.40 1.44 6.91
N SER A 256 -14.56 2.45 7.13
CA SER A 256 -13.87 2.63 8.41
C SER A 256 -14.84 2.86 9.57
N ILE A 257 -15.85 3.72 9.39
CA ILE A 257 -16.89 3.92 10.42
C ILE A 257 -17.68 2.63 10.65
N GLN A 258 -18.06 1.91 9.59
CA GLN A 258 -18.78 0.65 9.70
C GLN A 258 -17.99 -0.36 10.53
N ILE A 259 -16.73 -0.64 10.15
CA ILE A 259 -15.84 -1.59 10.82
C ILE A 259 -15.70 -1.23 12.30
N MET A 260 -15.37 0.03 12.60
CA MET A 260 -15.22 0.46 14.00
C MET A 260 -16.53 0.38 14.78
N SER A 261 -17.67 0.64 14.16
CA SER A 261 -18.99 0.54 14.81
C SER A 261 -19.36 -0.89 15.15
N GLU A 262 -19.00 -1.85 14.30
CA GLU A 262 -19.27 -3.27 14.50
C GLU A 262 -18.26 -3.90 15.48
N MET A 263 -16.98 -3.55 15.37
CA MET A 263 -15.90 -4.24 16.10
C MET A 263 -15.54 -3.61 17.44
N LEU A 264 -15.58 -2.28 17.57
CA LEU A 264 -15.11 -1.65 18.80
C LEU A 264 -16.13 -1.85 19.91
N GLN A 265 -15.63 -2.39 21.02
CA GLN A 265 -16.37 -2.61 22.25
C GLN A 265 -15.51 -2.22 23.44
N ARG A 266 -16.14 -2.07 24.60
CA ARG A 266 -15.44 -1.79 25.85
C ARG A 266 -14.52 -2.95 26.22
N ASN A 267 -13.29 -2.62 26.64
CA ASN A 267 -12.28 -3.57 27.09
C ASN A 267 -11.86 -4.57 26.01
N MET A 268 -11.43 -4.06 24.85
CA MET A 268 -11.05 -4.82 23.66
C MET A 268 -10.04 -5.94 23.93
N TYR A 269 -9.10 -5.73 24.85
CA TYR A 269 -8.03 -6.69 25.19
C TYR A 269 -8.25 -7.39 26.53
N ASP A 270 -9.45 -7.32 27.10
CA ASP A 270 -9.81 -7.93 28.39
C ASP A 270 -8.83 -7.60 29.54
N LEU A 271 -8.51 -6.31 29.69
CA LEU A 271 -7.58 -5.83 30.71
C LEU A 271 -8.21 -5.96 32.10
N HIS A 272 -7.40 -6.43 33.07
CA HIS A 272 -7.88 -6.77 34.41
C HIS A 272 -8.31 -5.56 35.26
N HIS A 273 -7.74 -4.38 35.05
CA HIS A 273 -8.10 -3.20 35.85
C HIS A 273 -7.95 -1.87 35.09
N PRO A 274 -8.68 -0.81 35.50
CA PRO A 274 -8.67 0.48 34.79
C PRO A 274 -7.33 1.21 34.71
N GLY A 275 -6.39 0.91 35.62
CA GLY A 275 -5.05 1.50 35.65
C GLY A 275 -3.97 0.68 34.93
N ALA A 276 -4.35 -0.29 34.08
CA ALA A 276 -3.39 -1.18 33.42
C ALA A 276 -2.52 -0.35 32.48
N SER A 277 -1.21 -0.35 32.72
CA SER A 277 -0.25 0.39 31.91
C SER A 277 -0.19 -0.20 30.50
N ILE A 278 -0.24 0.64 29.48
CA ILE A 278 -0.10 0.25 28.07
C ILE A 278 1.22 -0.49 27.80
N ASP A 279 2.25 -0.24 28.60
CA ASP A 279 3.56 -0.90 28.49
C ASP A 279 3.54 -2.35 28.99
N ASP A 280 2.58 -2.70 29.84
CA ASP A 280 2.39 -4.05 30.35
C ASP A 280 1.35 -4.84 29.53
N VAL A 281 0.61 -4.18 28.64
CA VAL A 281 -0.42 -4.79 27.81
C VAL A 281 0.21 -5.69 26.74
N ARG A 282 -0.19 -6.96 26.73
CA ARG A 282 0.16 -7.92 25.67
C ARG A 282 -0.96 -7.99 24.64
N GLN A 283 -0.61 -7.85 23.36
CA GLN A 283 -1.57 -8.00 22.26
C GLN A 283 -2.13 -9.44 22.25
N PRO A 284 -3.46 -9.63 22.30
CA PRO A 284 -4.08 -10.95 22.18
C PRO A 284 -3.78 -11.63 20.84
N GLN A 285 -3.93 -12.95 20.80
CA GLN A 285 -3.84 -13.76 19.59
C GLN A 285 -5.11 -14.61 19.43
N PRO A 286 -5.94 -14.36 18.39
CA PRO A 286 -5.79 -13.32 17.38
C PRO A 286 -5.96 -11.90 17.94
N ASP A 287 -5.35 -10.90 17.29
CA ASP A 287 -5.51 -9.49 17.65
C ASP A 287 -6.91 -9.00 17.22
N PRO A 288 -7.82 -8.69 18.17
CA PRO A 288 -9.19 -8.29 17.83
C PRO A 288 -9.23 -6.90 17.15
N LEU A 289 -8.18 -6.08 17.27
CA LEU A 289 -8.07 -4.79 16.61
C LEU A 289 -7.40 -4.87 15.24
N ALA A 290 -6.83 -6.01 14.84
CA ALA A 290 -6.06 -6.10 13.60
C ALA A 290 -6.83 -5.62 12.34
N PRO A 291 -8.12 -5.96 12.14
CA PRO A 291 -8.88 -5.47 10.98
C PRO A 291 -9.27 -3.98 11.08
N ALA A 292 -9.45 -3.46 12.28
CA ALA A 292 -9.88 -2.07 12.53
C ALA A 292 -8.72 -1.08 12.69
N ARG A 293 -7.47 -1.57 12.75
CA ARG A 293 -6.27 -0.77 13.08
C ARG A 293 -6.09 0.41 12.12
N TYR A 294 -6.15 0.17 10.81
CA TYR A 294 -6.10 1.24 9.81
C TYR A 294 -7.23 2.26 10.01
N SER A 295 -8.48 1.78 10.17
CA SER A 295 -9.66 2.62 10.34
C SER A 295 -9.60 3.50 11.58
N CYS A 296 -9.05 2.99 12.69
CA CYS A 296 -8.88 3.77 13.92
C CYS A 296 -8.02 5.02 13.71
N ILE A 297 -7.05 4.96 12.79
CA ILE A 297 -6.11 6.05 12.55
C ILE A 297 -6.61 7.01 11.45
N TYR A 298 -7.09 6.48 10.32
CA TYR A 298 -7.21 7.26 9.08
C TYR A 298 -8.64 7.64 8.65
N TRP A 299 -9.67 7.32 9.44
CA TRP A 299 -11.07 7.56 9.00
C TRP A 299 -11.38 9.04 8.75
N VAL A 300 -10.84 9.95 9.57
CA VAL A 300 -11.04 11.41 9.38
C VAL A 300 -10.23 11.93 8.20
N ASP A 301 -9.03 11.39 7.95
CA ASP A 301 -8.22 11.77 6.79
C ASP A 301 -8.97 11.47 5.49
N HIS A 302 -9.56 10.27 5.40
CA HIS A 302 -10.40 9.90 4.27
C HIS A 302 -11.65 10.76 4.13
N LEU A 303 -12.31 11.13 5.23
CA LEU A 303 -13.43 12.06 5.17
C LEU A 303 -13.00 13.44 4.65
N SER A 304 -11.86 13.94 5.12
CA SER A 304 -11.30 15.23 4.70
C SER A 304 -11.01 15.23 3.21
N ASP A 305 -10.29 14.23 2.70
CA ASP A 305 -9.93 14.15 1.28
C ASP A 305 -11.16 13.94 0.40
N ALA A 306 -12.16 13.20 0.90
CA ALA A 306 -13.44 13.09 0.21
C ALA A 306 -14.14 14.45 0.05
N ILE A 307 -14.14 15.28 1.10
CA ILE A 307 -14.78 16.60 1.08
C ILE A 307 -13.98 17.59 0.21
N SER A 308 -12.66 17.64 0.37
CA SER A 308 -11.80 18.59 -0.35
C SER A 308 -11.86 18.44 -1.87
N HIS A 309 -12.18 17.25 -2.38
CA HIS A 309 -12.19 16.94 -3.80
C HIS A 309 -13.59 16.82 -4.43
N LYS A 310 -14.68 17.00 -3.68
CA LYS A 310 -16.04 16.84 -4.19
C LYS A 310 -16.71 18.19 -4.46
N THR A 311 -17.45 18.28 -5.56
CA THR A 311 -18.23 19.47 -5.94
C THR A 311 -19.62 19.50 -5.30
N THR A 312 -20.11 18.36 -4.79
CA THR A 312 -21.38 18.24 -4.09
C THR A 312 -21.18 17.99 -2.59
N PRO A 313 -22.03 18.55 -1.72
CA PRO A 313 -21.93 18.35 -0.28
C PRO A 313 -21.96 16.85 0.08
N ILE A 314 -21.07 16.43 0.97
CA ILE A 314 -21.10 15.09 1.55
C ILE A 314 -22.04 15.13 2.76
N ASP A 315 -23.06 14.28 2.71
CA ASP A 315 -24.08 14.15 3.75
C ASP A 315 -23.57 13.27 4.90
N ASP A 316 -22.44 13.66 5.52
CA ASP A 316 -21.86 12.96 6.67
C ASP A 316 -21.53 13.88 7.86
N LEU A 317 -21.68 15.19 7.70
CA LEU A 317 -21.31 16.21 8.70
C LEU A 317 -22.52 17.06 9.15
N TYR A 318 -23.57 16.39 9.62
CA TYR A 318 -24.75 17.05 10.18
C TYR A 318 -25.37 16.24 11.34
N ASP A 319 -26.40 16.79 11.97
CA ASP A 319 -27.08 16.12 13.06
C ASP A 319 -27.71 14.79 12.63
N ASN A 320 -27.27 13.69 13.27
CA ASN A 320 -27.70 12.31 13.06
C ASN A 320 -27.05 11.66 11.82
N SER A 321 -26.04 12.30 11.24
CA SER A 321 -25.19 11.69 10.22
C SER A 321 -24.37 10.51 10.77
N THR A 322 -23.68 9.82 9.87
CA THR A 322 -22.73 8.75 10.16
C THR A 322 -21.73 9.13 11.26
N VAL A 323 -21.13 10.32 11.17
CA VAL A 323 -20.16 10.81 12.16
C VAL A 323 -20.84 11.09 13.50
N HIS A 324 -22.01 11.74 13.50
CA HIS A 324 -22.72 12.06 14.74
C HIS A 324 -23.12 10.78 15.49
N GLN A 325 -23.60 9.77 14.79
CA GLN A 325 -23.98 8.49 15.39
C GLN A 325 -22.77 7.71 15.92
N PHE A 326 -21.66 7.70 15.16
CA PHE A 326 -20.43 7.03 15.57
C PHE A 326 -19.87 7.65 16.85
N LEU A 327 -19.69 8.97 16.90
CA LEU A 327 -19.15 9.65 18.07
C LEU A 327 -20.04 9.45 19.30
N ASN A 328 -21.36 9.55 19.15
CA ASN A 328 -22.27 9.33 20.28
C ASN A 328 -22.17 7.93 20.89
N LYS A 329 -21.89 6.89 20.08
CA LYS A 329 -21.96 5.49 20.53
C LYS A 329 -20.60 4.85 20.80
N LYS A 330 -19.56 5.30 20.10
CA LYS A 330 -18.27 4.57 19.99
C LYS A 330 -17.07 5.43 20.32
N TYR A 331 -17.23 6.71 20.63
CA TYR A 331 -16.10 7.62 20.87
C TYR A 331 -15.14 7.10 21.96
N LEU A 332 -15.65 6.65 23.11
CA LEU A 332 -14.80 6.11 24.16
C LEU A 332 -14.10 4.80 23.75
N TYR A 333 -14.79 3.93 23.01
CA TYR A 333 -14.22 2.66 22.54
C TYR A 333 -13.13 2.93 21.50
N TRP A 334 -13.30 3.98 20.70
CA TRP A 334 -12.28 4.47 19.77
C TRP A 334 -11.06 5.03 20.51
N LEU A 335 -11.24 5.81 21.59
CA LEU A 335 -10.11 6.27 22.42
C LEU A 335 -9.36 5.10 23.08
N GLU A 336 -10.07 4.08 23.57
CA GLU A 336 -9.45 2.86 24.08
C GLU A 336 -8.63 2.17 22.98
N ALA A 337 -9.20 1.99 21.78
CA ALA A 337 -8.51 1.39 20.65
C ALA A 337 -7.27 2.19 20.23
N LEU A 338 -7.36 3.53 20.17
CA LEU A 338 -6.22 4.39 19.90
C LEU A 338 -5.12 4.22 20.95
N SER A 339 -5.46 4.13 22.23
CA SER A 339 -4.49 3.86 23.29
C SER A 339 -3.80 2.50 23.10
N LEU A 340 -4.57 1.43 22.86
CA LEU A 340 -4.06 0.08 22.58
C LEU A 340 -3.15 0.02 21.34
N LEU A 341 -3.43 0.87 20.34
CA LEU A 341 -2.63 1.03 19.13
C LEU A 341 -1.48 2.03 19.28
N ARG A 342 -1.34 2.67 20.44
CA ARG A 342 -0.41 3.78 20.72
C ARG A 342 -0.57 4.98 19.77
N GLY A 343 -1.79 5.17 19.25
CA GLY A 343 -2.17 6.19 18.28
C GLY A 343 -2.91 7.40 18.87
N MET A 344 -2.72 7.72 20.16
CA MET A 344 -3.38 8.87 20.78
C MET A 344 -3.08 10.22 20.11
N PRO A 345 -1.82 10.52 19.69
CA PRO A 345 -1.53 11.74 18.93
C PRO A 345 -2.37 11.86 17.64
N GLU A 346 -2.52 10.77 16.91
CA GLU A 346 -3.33 10.68 15.68
C GLU A 346 -4.80 10.97 15.98
N GLY A 347 -5.33 10.47 17.10
CA GLY A 347 -6.67 10.81 17.58
C GLY A 347 -6.87 12.31 17.82
N VAL A 348 -5.86 12.99 18.38
CA VAL A 348 -5.92 14.45 18.63
C VAL A 348 -5.94 15.21 17.31
N VAL A 349 -5.11 14.80 16.35
CA VAL A 349 -5.08 15.37 14.99
C VAL A 349 -6.41 15.15 14.29
N ALA A 350 -6.96 13.93 14.35
CA ALA A 350 -8.24 13.56 13.77
C ALA A 350 -9.38 14.43 14.31
N MET A 351 -9.51 14.59 15.64
CA MET A 351 -10.55 15.43 16.23
C MET A 351 -10.37 16.91 15.92
N THR A 352 -9.13 17.39 15.81
CA THR A 352 -8.85 18.77 15.40
C THR A 352 -9.26 19.00 13.95
N LYS A 353 -8.90 18.09 13.05
CA LYS A 353 -9.29 18.13 11.63
C LYS A 353 -10.81 18.11 11.47
N LEU A 354 -11.49 17.23 12.21
CA LEU A 354 -12.96 17.14 12.16
C LEU A 354 -13.65 18.43 12.62
N GLN A 355 -13.15 19.07 13.68
CA GLN A 355 -13.68 20.37 14.11
C GLN A 355 -13.49 21.46 13.05
N THR A 356 -12.34 21.48 12.37
CA THR A 356 -12.08 22.42 11.27
C THR A 356 -13.05 22.21 10.10
N LEU A 357 -13.39 20.96 9.78
CA LEU A 357 -14.32 20.63 8.68
C LEU A 357 -15.75 21.11 8.93
N LEU A 358 -16.22 21.17 10.19
CA LEU A 358 -17.57 21.66 10.52
C LEU A 358 -17.67 23.19 10.47
N GLY A 359 -16.55 23.91 10.62
CA GLY A 359 -16.51 25.37 10.63
C GLY A 359 -17.02 26.00 11.93
N GLU A 360 -16.41 27.11 12.36
CA GLU A 360 -16.70 27.74 13.66
C GLU A 360 -18.11 28.37 13.78
N SER A 361 -18.78 28.59 12.64
CA SER A 361 -20.14 29.12 12.59
C SER A 361 -21.22 28.06 12.70
N ASP A 362 -20.86 26.76 12.69
CA ASP A 362 -21.82 25.67 12.85
C ASP A 362 -22.38 25.63 14.28
N LYS A 363 -23.70 25.60 14.37
CA LYS A 363 -24.46 25.53 15.63
C LYS A 363 -25.17 24.18 15.79
N SER A 364 -24.73 23.17 15.05
CA SER A 364 -25.26 21.81 15.12
C SER A 364 -24.90 21.11 16.43
N ARG A 365 -25.69 20.11 16.81
CA ARG A 365 -25.36 19.25 17.95
C ARG A 365 -24.11 18.44 17.68
N LEU A 366 -23.86 18.10 16.41
CA LEU A 366 -22.61 17.48 15.99
C LEU A 366 -21.39 18.39 16.28
N PHE A 367 -21.46 19.68 15.95
CA PHE A 367 -20.37 20.61 16.25
C PHE A 367 -20.06 20.68 17.74
N ASP A 368 -21.09 20.80 18.58
CA ASP A 368 -20.92 20.79 20.03
C ASP A 368 -20.29 19.48 20.51
N LEU A 369 -20.74 18.33 20.00
CA LEU A 369 -20.16 17.02 20.32
C LEU A 369 -18.70 16.90 19.91
N VAL A 370 -18.34 17.33 18.70
CA VAL A 370 -16.96 17.29 18.18
C VAL A 370 -16.05 18.22 18.98
N ARG A 371 -16.53 19.42 19.31
CA ARG A 371 -15.81 20.38 20.17
C ARG A 371 -15.55 19.80 21.55
N ASP A 372 -16.56 19.18 22.15
CA ASP A 372 -16.45 18.54 23.46
C ASP A 372 -15.47 17.36 23.39
N ALA A 373 -15.63 16.46 22.40
CA ALA A 373 -14.74 15.33 22.16
C ALA A 373 -13.28 15.78 22.00
N ARG A 374 -13.02 16.82 21.20
CA ARG A 374 -11.67 17.38 21.07
C ARG A 374 -11.12 17.89 22.40
N ARG A 375 -11.92 18.60 23.21
CA ARG A 375 -11.49 19.04 24.56
C ARG A 375 -11.17 17.85 25.45
N PHE A 376 -12.00 16.80 25.41
CA PHE A 376 -11.80 15.62 26.22
C PHE A 376 -10.50 14.90 25.90
N ILE A 377 -10.21 14.64 24.62
CA ILE A 377 -8.96 13.98 24.22
C ILE A 377 -7.73 14.85 24.50
N LEU A 378 -7.84 16.17 24.41
CA LEU A 378 -6.74 17.07 24.78
C LEU A 378 -6.45 17.05 26.30
N SER A 379 -7.50 17.03 27.12
CA SER A 379 -7.36 17.06 28.58
C SER A 379 -6.93 15.69 29.16
N HIS A 380 -7.48 14.60 28.63
CA HIS A 380 -7.31 13.26 29.22
C HIS A 380 -6.48 12.31 28.36
N GLY A 381 -6.10 12.70 27.14
CA GLY A 381 -5.47 11.82 26.18
C GLY A 381 -4.16 11.21 26.66
N TRP A 382 -3.38 11.95 27.47
CA TRP A 382 -2.16 11.40 28.09
C TRP A 382 -2.47 10.25 29.05
N ALA A 383 -3.47 10.43 29.94
CA ALA A 383 -3.84 9.39 30.90
C ALA A 383 -4.45 8.16 30.20
N ILE A 384 -5.29 8.39 29.19
CA ILE A 384 -5.90 7.32 28.39
C ILE A 384 -4.82 6.59 27.58
N GLY A 385 -3.87 7.31 26.98
CA GLY A 385 -2.76 6.74 26.23
C GLY A 385 -1.84 5.85 27.07
N ASN A 386 -1.68 6.15 28.36
CA ASN A 386 -0.91 5.32 29.28
C ASN A 386 -1.72 4.18 29.91
N ALA A 387 -3.04 4.33 30.02
CA ALA A 387 -3.92 3.31 30.58
C ALA A 387 -5.27 3.32 29.82
N PRO A 388 -5.48 2.41 28.83
CA PRO A 388 -6.59 2.47 27.88
C PRO A 388 -7.98 2.60 28.54
N LEU A 389 -8.20 1.84 29.62
CA LEU A 389 -9.48 1.82 30.34
C LEU A 389 -9.78 3.10 31.13
N GLN A 390 -8.82 4.04 31.24
CA GLN A 390 -9.08 5.37 31.78
C GLN A 390 -10.08 6.16 30.93
N ALA A 391 -10.31 5.78 29.66
CA ALA A 391 -11.33 6.42 28.83
C ALA A 391 -12.71 6.45 29.52
N TYR A 392 -13.04 5.39 30.29
CA TYR A 392 -14.32 5.26 30.98
C TYR A 392 -14.34 5.94 32.33
N THR A 393 -13.27 5.83 33.12
CA THR A 393 -13.20 6.45 34.46
C THR A 393 -13.21 7.97 34.36
N ARG A 394 -12.49 8.53 33.39
CA ARG A 394 -12.41 9.98 33.16
C ARG A 394 -13.71 10.57 32.65
N CYS A 395 -14.52 9.81 31.91
CA CYS A 395 -15.83 10.33 31.51
C CYS A 395 -16.78 10.53 32.69
N GLY A 396 -16.70 9.70 33.74
CA GLY A 396 -17.56 9.80 34.93
C GLY A 396 -17.15 10.88 35.94
N GLU A 397 -16.12 11.68 35.68
CA GLU A 397 -15.67 12.70 36.62
C GLU A 397 -16.60 13.92 36.66
N PRO A 398 -16.86 14.55 37.82
CA PRO A 398 -17.78 15.69 37.91
C PRO A 398 -17.42 16.88 37.00
N TRP A 399 -16.14 17.04 36.63
CA TRP A 399 -15.67 18.13 35.78
C TRP A 399 -15.94 17.93 34.28
N THR A 400 -16.25 16.70 33.85
CA THR A 400 -16.71 16.41 32.48
C THR A 400 -18.20 16.67 32.30
N SER A 401 -18.93 17.03 33.36
CA SER A 401 -20.36 17.39 33.31
C SER A 401 -20.67 18.61 32.43
N GLY A 402 -19.66 19.44 32.10
CA GLY A 402 -19.76 20.51 31.10
C GLY A 402 -19.69 20.04 29.63
N LEU A 403 -19.35 18.77 29.38
CA LEU A 403 -19.22 18.15 28.06
C LEU A 403 -20.48 17.34 27.72
N SER A 404 -21.61 18.03 27.62
CA SER A 404 -22.96 17.43 27.55
C SER A 404 -23.15 16.40 26.44
N GLY A 405 -22.34 16.46 25.37
CA GLY A 405 -22.39 15.50 24.27
C GLY A 405 -21.76 14.14 24.60
N ILE A 406 -20.56 14.14 25.20
CA ILE A 406 -19.79 12.90 25.48
C ILE A 406 -20.45 12.08 26.58
N TYR A 407 -21.10 12.73 27.55
CA TYR A 407 -21.71 12.03 28.68
C TYR A 407 -22.77 11.00 28.26
N ARG A 408 -23.43 11.19 27.09
CA ARG A 408 -24.35 10.20 26.50
C ARG A 408 -23.65 8.95 25.99
N THR A 409 -22.36 9.03 25.68
CA THR A 409 -21.52 7.88 25.28
C THR A 409 -21.02 7.08 26.50
N CYS A 410 -21.22 7.61 27.71
CA CYS A 410 -20.68 7.06 28.96
C CYS A 410 -21.72 6.29 29.79
N LEU A 411 -23.00 6.54 29.51
CA LEU A 411 -24.15 5.72 29.93
C LEU A 411 -24.41 4.65 28.88
#